data_AF-A0A1B0B7N4-F1
#
_entry.id   AF-A0A1B0B7N4-F1
#
_cell.length_a   1.000
_cell.length_b   1.000
_cell.length_c   1.000
_cell.angle_alpha   90.00
_cell.angle_beta   90.00
_cell.angle_gamma   90.00
#
_symmetry.space_group_name_H-M   'P 1'
#
loop_
_entity.id
_entity.type
_entity.pdbx_description
1 polymer ?
#
loop_
_entity_poly.entity_id
_entity_poly.type
_entity_poly.pdbx_seq_one_letter_code
_entity_poly.pdbx_strand_id
1 'polypeptide(L)'
;MWGDTILIVFISICTAFLGEGLTWLLVYRTEKYQKLKSEVEKQSKKLERRKEIHGESLDKSQKKKIERDEEKLKNNNRDLSLVKMKSMFATGFAFTALLSMFNSIFDGRVVAQLPFTPISWIQGLSHRNLSGEDYTDCSFIFLYILCTMSIRQNIQKLLGFAPSRAASKQGGGLFGPTPAQFK
;
A
#
# COMPACT_ATOMS: atom_id res chain seq x y z
N MET A 1 29.15 -6.44 7.34
CA MET A 1 28.61 -6.40 5.95
C MET A 1 27.56 -7.48 5.75
N TRP A 2 27.87 -8.72 5.33
CA TRP A 2 26.84 -9.74 5.05
C TRP A 2 25.93 -10.11 6.24
N GLY A 3 26.50 -10.19 7.45
CA GLY A 3 25.74 -10.47 8.67
C GLY A 3 24.69 -9.39 8.97
N ASP A 4 25.07 -8.12 8.83
CA ASP A 4 24.17 -6.98 9.02
C ASP A 4 23.08 -6.97 7.93
N THR A 5 23.45 -7.23 6.68
CA THR A 5 22.49 -7.34 5.58
C THR A 5 21.44 -8.41 5.85
N ILE A 6 21.86 -9.62 6.23
CA ILE A 6 20.95 -10.75 6.52
C ILE A 6 20.06 -10.44 7.72
N LEU A 7 20.64 -9.85 8.77
CA LEU A 7 19.90 -9.44 9.96
C LEU A 7 18.81 -8.41 9.61
N ILE A 8 19.12 -7.42 8.78
CA ILE A 8 18.17 -6.39 8.35
C ILE A 8 17.05 -6.99 7.52
N VAL A 9 17.38 -7.92 6.60
CA VAL A 9 16.38 -8.65 5.83
C VAL A 9 15.47 -9.44 6.78
N PHE A 10 16.03 -10.16 7.75
CA PHE A 10 15.24 -10.89 8.74
C PHE A 10 14.33 -9.96 9.57
N ILE A 11 14.88 -8.84 10.08
CA ILE A 11 14.11 -7.82 10.80
C ILE A 11 12.96 -7.33 9.93
N SER A 12 13.22 -7.00 8.65
CA SER A 12 12.23 -6.51 7.70
C SER A 12 11.09 -7.50 7.44
N ILE A 13 11.40 -8.80 7.39
CA ILE A 13 10.41 -9.88 7.27
C ILE A 13 9.54 -9.90 8.53
N CYS A 14 10.15 -9.96 9.72
CA CYS A 14 9.42 -9.96 10.99
C CYS A 14 8.54 -8.71 11.14
N THR A 15 9.05 -7.54 10.78
CA THR A 15 8.27 -6.30 10.82
C THR A 15 7.14 -6.26 9.81
N ALA A 16 7.35 -6.79 8.60
CA ALA A 16 6.28 -6.91 7.61
C ALA A 16 5.15 -7.81 8.13
N PHE A 17 5.47 -8.97 8.72
CA PHE A 17 4.48 -9.85 9.34
C PHE A 17 3.78 -9.22 10.53
N LEU A 18 4.51 -8.54 11.43
CA LEU A 18 3.91 -7.83 12.56
C LEU A 18 2.96 -6.71 12.09
N GLY A 19 3.34 -5.95 11.05
CA GLY A 19 2.46 -4.94 10.47
C GLY A 19 1.20 -5.50 9.87
N GLU A 20 1.34 -6.58 9.10
CA GLU A 20 0.19 -7.24 8.49
C GLU A 20 -0.69 -7.89 9.56
N GLY A 21 -0.10 -8.48 10.60
CA GLY A 21 -0.81 -9.01 11.76
C GLY A 21 -1.58 -7.94 12.53
N LEU A 22 -0.97 -6.79 12.79
CA LEU A 22 -1.65 -5.63 13.39
C LEU A 22 -2.78 -5.11 12.50
N THR A 23 -2.55 -5.02 11.19
CA THR A 23 -3.58 -4.63 10.22
C THR A 23 -4.73 -5.63 10.23
N TRP A 24 -4.43 -6.92 10.29
CA TRP A 24 -5.43 -7.97 10.35
C TRP A 24 -6.26 -7.89 11.64
N LEU A 25 -5.60 -7.72 12.78
CA LEU A 25 -6.24 -7.63 14.08
C LEU A 25 -7.14 -6.39 14.20
N LEU A 26 -6.68 -5.23 13.73
CA LEU A 26 -7.41 -3.97 13.84
C LEU A 26 -8.47 -3.77 12.74
N VAL A 27 -8.22 -4.27 11.53
CA VAL A 27 -9.07 -4.03 10.35
C VAL A 27 -9.84 -5.27 9.94
N TYR A 28 -9.13 -6.32 9.53
CA TYR A 28 -9.75 -7.49 8.90
C TYR A 28 -10.68 -8.26 9.84
N ARG A 29 -10.42 -8.22 11.15
CA ARG A 29 -11.31 -8.78 12.17
C ARG A 29 -12.61 -7.98 12.37
N THR A 30 -12.64 -6.70 12.01
CA THR A 30 -13.78 -5.84 12.30
C THR A 30 -14.96 -6.15 11.37
N GLU A 31 -16.14 -6.44 11.91
CA GLU A 31 -17.34 -6.73 11.10
C GLU A 31 -17.68 -5.61 10.12
N LYS A 32 -17.48 -4.35 10.52
CA LYS A 32 -17.68 -3.17 9.66
C LYS A 32 -16.85 -3.28 8.39
N TYR A 33 -15.58 -3.69 8.50
CA TYR A 33 -14.71 -3.87 7.34
C TYR A 33 -15.19 -5.00 6.43
N GLN A 34 -15.57 -6.13 7.02
CA GLN A 34 -16.02 -7.30 6.25
C GLN A 34 -17.32 -7.03 5.48
N LYS A 35 -18.30 -6.39 6.14
CA LYS A 35 -19.57 -5.98 5.54
C LYS A 35 -19.33 -5.00 4.40
N LEU A 36 -18.54 -3.95 4.65
CA LEU A 36 -18.27 -2.90 3.67
C LEU A 36 -17.43 -3.40 2.49
N LYS A 37 -16.45 -4.30 2.71
CA LYS A 37 -15.70 -4.98 1.63
C LYS A 37 -16.64 -5.80 0.76
N SER A 38 -17.53 -6.60 1.37
CA SER A 38 -18.51 -7.43 0.63
C SER A 38 -19.48 -6.58 -0.20
N GLU A 39 -19.96 -5.47 0.36
CA GLU A 39 -20.85 -4.54 -0.34
C GLU A 39 -20.15 -3.87 -1.53
N VAL A 40 -18.94 -3.35 -1.34
CA VAL A 40 -18.15 -2.73 -2.40
C VAL A 40 -17.85 -3.73 -3.53
N GLU A 41 -17.45 -4.97 -3.20
CA GLU A 41 -17.21 -6.00 -4.22
C GLU A 41 -18.48 -6.38 -5.01
N LYS A 42 -19.60 -6.57 -4.31
CA LYS A 42 -20.89 -6.89 -4.97
C LYS A 42 -21.37 -5.74 -5.86
N GLN A 43 -21.29 -4.50 -5.38
CA GLN A 43 -21.71 -3.32 -6.13
C GLN A 43 -20.78 -3.05 -7.32
N SER A 44 -19.46 -3.17 -7.13
CA SER A 44 -18.46 -3.01 -8.20
C SER A 44 -18.68 -4.00 -9.33
N LYS A 45 -18.86 -5.29 -9.00
CA LYS A 45 -19.13 -6.34 -10.01
C LYS A 45 -20.47 -6.15 -10.74
N LYS A 46 -21.50 -5.68 -10.03
CA LYS A 46 -22.81 -5.34 -10.64
C LYS A 46 -22.69 -4.16 -11.60
N LEU A 47 -21.92 -3.14 -11.22
CA LEU A 47 -21.70 -1.96 -12.03
C LEU A 47 -20.87 -2.27 -13.29
N GLU A 48 -19.80 -3.06 -13.17
CA GLU A 48 -19.02 -3.52 -14.34
C GLU A 48 -19.89 -4.30 -15.32
N ARG A 49 -20.67 -5.29 -14.86
CA ARG A 49 -21.61 -6.02 -15.72
C ARG A 49 -22.62 -5.11 -16.40
N ARG A 50 -23.16 -4.11 -15.70
CA ARG A 50 -24.13 -3.17 -16.29
C ARG A 50 -23.49 -2.31 -17.38
N LYS A 51 -22.25 -1.87 -17.19
CA LYS A 51 -21.46 -1.13 -18.19
C LYS A 51 -21.12 -1.99 -19.41
N GLU A 52 -20.72 -3.23 -19.21
CA GLU A 52 -20.41 -4.17 -20.29
C GLU A 52 -21.65 -4.51 -21.13
N ILE A 53 -22.80 -4.73 -20.49
CA ILE A 53 -24.04 -5.11 -21.20
C ILE A 53 -24.63 -3.95 -22.00
N HIS A 54 -24.48 -2.69 -21.55
CA HIS A 54 -25.22 -1.57 -22.15
C HIS A 54 -24.45 -0.72 -23.16
N GLY A 55 -23.12 -0.83 -23.27
CA GLY A 55 -22.34 -0.12 -24.32
C GLY A 55 -22.63 1.39 -24.45
N GLU A 56 -22.31 1.99 -25.60
CA GLU A 56 -22.56 3.42 -25.88
C GLU A 56 -24.04 3.79 -26.08
N SER A 57 -24.94 2.80 -26.20
CA SER A 57 -26.38 3.01 -26.42
C SER A 57 -27.17 3.14 -25.11
N LEU A 58 -26.65 3.91 -24.15
CA LEU A 58 -27.32 4.14 -22.87
C LEU A 58 -28.41 5.23 -23.01
N ASP A 59 -29.65 4.81 -22.82
CA ASP A 59 -30.79 5.72 -22.70
C ASP A 59 -30.58 6.69 -21.52
N LYS A 60 -31.01 7.95 -21.64
CA LYS A 60 -30.69 9.05 -20.68
C LYS A 60 -31.15 8.70 -19.25
N SER A 61 -32.21 7.91 -19.12
CA SER A 61 -32.73 7.35 -17.88
C SER A 61 -31.79 6.34 -17.22
N GLN A 62 -31.19 5.45 -18.02
CA GLN A 62 -30.26 4.43 -17.53
C GLN A 62 -28.90 5.02 -17.17
N LYS A 63 -28.40 6.00 -17.94
CA LYS A 63 -27.19 6.76 -17.61
C LYS A 63 -27.31 7.40 -16.22
N LYS A 64 -28.45 8.03 -15.91
CA LYS A 64 -28.74 8.65 -14.61
C LYS A 64 -28.92 7.63 -13.46
N LYS A 65 -29.22 6.36 -13.75
CA LYS A 65 -29.23 5.28 -12.75
C LYS A 65 -27.81 4.77 -12.48
N ILE A 66 -27.01 4.61 -13.53
CA ILE A 66 -25.59 4.21 -13.43
C ILE A 66 -24.78 5.25 -12.65
N GLU A 67 -24.97 6.55 -12.92
CA GLU A 67 -24.31 7.62 -12.17
C GLU A 67 -24.65 7.60 -10.67
N ARG A 68 -25.92 7.33 -10.31
CA ARG A 68 -26.33 7.19 -8.90
C ARG A 68 -25.72 5.96 -8.23
N ASP A 69 -25.60 4.85 -8.95
CA ASP A 69 -24.97 3.64 -8.43
C ASP A 69 -23.46 3.82 -8.27
N GLU A 70 -22.81 4.58 -9.17
CA GLU A 70 -21.42 5.02 -9.04
C GLU A 70 -21.18 5.91 -7.83
N GLU A 71 -22.05 6.89 -7.60
CA GLU A 71 -21.92 7.80 -6.47
C GLU A 71 -22.06 7.07 -5.13
N LYS A 72 -23.03 6.13 -5.03
CA LYS A 72 -23.17 5.25 -3.87
C LYS A 72 -21.94 4.37 -3.67
N LEU A 73 -21.41 3.78 -4.74
CA LEU A 73 -20.20 2.97 -4.68
C LEU A 73 -19.00 3.80 -4.22
N LYS A 74 -18.88 5.04 -4.71
CA LYS A 74 -17.81 5.97 -4.30
C LYS A 74 -17.88 6.30 -2.81
N ASN A 75 -19.08 6.54 -2.27
CA ASN A 75 -19.26 6.76 -0.84
C ASN A 75 -18.89 5.52 -0.02
N ASN A 76 -19.38 4.34 -0.40
CA ASN A 76 -19.04 3.09 0.29
C ASN A 76 -17.53 2.79 0.23
N ASN A 77 -16.88 3.07 -0.90
CA ASN A 77 -15.44 2.91 -1.03
C ASN A 77 -14.65 3.96 -0.24
N ARG A 78 -15.19 5.18 -0.07
CA ARG A 78 -14.61 6.20 0.81
C ARG A 78 -14.67 5.75 2.27
N ASP A 79 -15.80 5.23 2.73
CA ASP A 79 -15.94 4.69 4.08
C ASP A 79 -14.99 3.50 4.32
N LEU A 80 -14.85 2.62 3.32
CA LEU A 80 -13.90 1.50 3.37
C LEU A 80 -12.46 2.00 3.46
N SER A 81 -12.13 3.04 2.70
CA SER A 81 -10.82 3.68 2.72
C SER A 81 -10.55 4.38 4.05
N LEU A 82 -11.55 5.02 4.68
CA LEU A 82 -11.40 5.64 6.00
C LEU A 82 -11.13 4.62 7.10
N VAL A 83 -11.82 3.47 7.07
CA VAL A 83 -11.55 2.36 8.01
C VAL A 83 -10.12 1.84 7.82
N LYS A 84 -9.67 1.66 6.57
CA LYS A 84 -8.28 1.27 6.27
C LYS A 84 -7.27 2.34 6.69
N MET A 85 -7.56 3.62 6.45
CA MET A 85 -6.66 4.74 6.71
C MET A 85 -6.36 4.89 8.21
N LYS A 86 -7.36 4.72 9.09
CA LYS A 86 -7.16 4.75 10.54
C LYS A 86 -6.14 3.71 11.00
N SER A 87 -6.21 2.50 10.47
CA SER A 87 -5.24 1.44 10.78
C SER A 87 -3.90 1.62 10.06
N MET A 88 -3.91 2.14 8.84
CA MET A 88 -2.68 2.49 8.12
C MET A 88 -1.88 3.56 8.87
N PHE A 89 -2.55 4.48 9.56
CA PHE A 89 -1.91 5.45 10.45
C PHE A 89 -1.33 4.79 11.70
N ALA A 90 -2.09 3.91 12.36
CA ALA A 90 -1.60 3.17 13.54
C ALA A 90 -0.39 2.29 13.23
N THR A 91 -0.45 1.55 12.11
CA THR A 91 0.69 0.75 11.63
C THR A 91 1.84 1.64 11.16
N GLY A 92 1.56 2.76 10.48
CA GLY A 92 2.56 3.77 10.10
C GLY A 92 3.32 4.32 11.31
N PHE A 93 2.61 4.65 12.40
CA PHE A 93 3.24 5.07 13.65
C PHE A 93 4.14 4.00 14.24
N ALA A 94 3.68 2.74 14.29
CA ALA A 94 4.50 1.62 14.74
C ALA A 94 5.76 1.44 13.86
N PHE A 95 5.63 1.57 12.54
CA PHE A 95 6.77 1.50 11.63
C PHE A 95 7.74 2.66 11.79
N THR A 96 7.26 3.88 12.01
CA THR A 96 8.11 5.04 12.29
C THR A 96 8.86 4.87 13.60
N ALA A 97 8.22 4.35 14.66
CA ALA A 97 8.87 4.07 15.93
C ALA A 97 9.97 3.00 15.78
N LEU A 98 9.70 1.92 15.06
CA LEU A 98 10.68 0.86 14.79
C LEU A 98 11.82 1.37 13.90
N LEU A 99 11.51 2.15 12.87
CA LEU A 99 12.51 2.78 12.02
C LEU A 99 13.43 3.70 12.83
N SER A 100 12.88 4.51 13.73
CA SER A 100 13.66 5.38 14.61
C SER A 100 14.58 4.59 15.55
N MET A 101 14.05 3.52 16.17
CA MET A 101 14.83 2.64 17.06
C MET A 101 15.99 1.96 16.32
N PHE A 102 15.75 1.43 15.12
CA PHE A 102 16.83 0.78 14.37
C PHE A 102 17.78 1.79 13.73
N ASN A 103 17.30 2.98 13.37
CA ASN A 103 18.17 4.03 12.85
C ASN A 103 19.24 4.45 13.86
N SER A 104 18.93 4.49 15.16
CA SER A 104 19.94 4.79 16.18
C SER A 104 20.94 3.65 16.43
N ILE A 105 20.52 2.40 16.21
CA ILE A 105 21.39 1.21 16.39
C ILE A 105 22.39 1.06 15.23
N PHE A 106 21.97 1.40 14.01
CA PHE A 106 22.76 1.25 12.78
C PHE A 106 23.31 2.58 12.25
N ASP A 107 23.36 3.62 13.08
CA ASP A 107 23.85 4.95 12.69
C ASP A 107 25.32 4.90 12.27
N GLY A 108 25.65 5.56 11.15
CA GLY A 108 27.02 5.62 10.62
C GLY A 108 27.57 4.29 10.07
N ARG A 109 26.78 3.20 10.02
CA ARG A 109 27.26 1.88 9.60
C ARG A 109 26.81 1.53 8.19
N VAL A 110 27.78 1.18 7.34
CA VAL A 110 27.52 0.63 6.00
C VAL A 110 26.98 -0.80 6.15
N VAL A 111 25.74 -1.03 5.74
CA VAL A 111 25.07 -2.33 5.93
C VAL A 111 25.08 -3.21 4.69
N ALA A 112 25.23 -2.63 3.51
CA ALA A 112 25.35 -3.33 2.23
C ALA A 112 26.06 -2.43 1.22
N GLN A 113 26.63 -3.03 0.18
CA GLN A 113 27.16 -2.32 -0.97
C GLN A 113 26.31 -2.67 -2.19
N LEU A 114 25.82 -1.65 -2.88
CA LEU A 114 25.01 -1.81 -4.07
C LEU A 114 25.93 -2.05 -5.29
N PRO A 115 25.54 -2.95 -6.21
CA PRO A 115 26.32 -3.19 -7.42
C PRO A 115 26.21 -2.06 -8.46
N PHE A 116 25.47 -1.00 -8.14
CA PHE A 116 25.29 0.19 -8.95
C PHE A 116 25.22 1.43 -8.05
N THR A 117 25.62 2.57 -8.59
CA THR A 117 25.42 3.86 -7.91
C THR A 117 23.96 4.28 -8.09
N PRO A 118 23.19 4.51 -7.01
CA PRO A 118 21.80 4.95 -7.11
C PRO A 118 21.67 6.25 -7.91
N ILE A 119 20.51 6.46 -8.55
CA ILE A 119 20.21 7.72 -9.24
C ILE A 119 20.18 8.89 -8.23
N SER A 120 20.58 10.10 -8.64
CA SER A 120 20.78 11.25 -7.73
C SER A 120 19.58 11.62 -6.85
N TRP A 121 18.36 11.37 -7.33
CA TRP A 121 17.16 11.58 -6.53
C TRP A 121 17.00 10.61 -5.34
N ILE A 122 17.55 9.39 -5.45
CA ILE A 122 17.48 8.34 -4.42
C ILE A 122 18.76 8.29 -3.58
N GLN A 123 19.86 8.85 -4.08
CA GLN A 123 21.17 8.90 -3.39
C GLN A 123 21.07 9.46 -1.96
N GLY A 124 20.28 10.51 -1.75
CA GLY A 124 20.09 11.10 -0.42
C GLY A 124 19.39 10.17 0.58
N LEU A 125 18.61 9.19 0.11
CA LEU A 125 18.00 8.17 0.96
C LEU A 125 18.89 6.95 1.10
N SER A 126 19.55 6.51 0.03
CA SER A 126 20.46 5.35 0.06
C SER A 126 21.66 5.59 0.96
N HIS A 127 22.24 6.79 0.93
CA HIS A 127 23.42 7.18 1.71
C HIS A 127 23.09 7.94 3.01
N ARG A 128 21.81 7.96 3.41
CA ARG A 128 21.38 8.69 4.61
C ARG A 128 22.07 8.13 5.87
N ASN A 129 22.55 9.01 6.74
CA ASN A 129 23.26 8.67 7.98
C ASN A 129 24.57 7.88 7.77
N LEU A 130 25.10 7.80 6.55
CA LEU A 130 26.42 7.22 6.29
C LEU A 130 27.49 8.32 6.18
N SER A 131 28.66 8.03 6.75
CA SER A 131 29.86 8.85 6.60
C SER A 131 30.71 8.27 5.47
N GLY A 132 30.94 9.05 4.41
CA GLY A 132 31.69 8.60 3.23
C GLY A 132 31.25 9.33 1.96
N GLU A 133 32.06 9.21 0.91
CA GLU A 133 31.72 9.72 -0.43
C GLU A 133 31.46 8.58 -1.43
N ASP A 134 31.46 7.32 -0.97
CA ASP A 134 31.10 6.17 -1.79
C ASP A 134 29.59 5.96 -1.81
N TYR A 135 28.95 6.50 -2.85
CA TYR A 135 27.51 6.35 -3.05
C TYR A 135 27.05 4.92 -3.40
N THR A 136 27.98 3.96 -3.53
CA THR A 136 27.61 2.53 -3.59
C THR A 136 27.24 1.97 -2.22
N ASP A 137 27.59 2.65 -1.13
CA ASP A 137 27.23 2.25 0.22
C ASP A 137 25.74 2.48 0.51
N CYS A 138 25.13 1.47 1.15
CA CYS A 138 23.73 1.44 1.49
C CYS A 138 23.53 1.60 3.00
N SER A 139 22.67 2.54 3.38
CA SER A 139 22.21 2.74 4.75
C SER A 139 21.17 1.70 5.16
N PHE A 140 21.03 1.53 6.48
CA PHE A 140 19.98 0.70 7.07
C PHE A 140 18.58 1.12 6.59
N ILE A 141 18.28 2.42 6.62
CA ILE A 141 16.95 2.97 6.30
C ILE A 141 16.54 2.53 4.90
N PHE A 142 17.43 2.67 3.93
CA PHE A 142 17.12 2.38 2.54
C PHE A 142 16.83 0.89 2.32
N LEU A 143 17.72 0.01 2.81
CA LEU A 143 17.55 -1.43 2.68
C LEU A 143 16.28 -1.90 3.41
N TYR A 144 16.06 -1.42 4.63
CA TYR A 144 14.90 -1.77 5.43
C TYR A 144 13.58 -1.35 4.78
N ILE A 145 13.47 -0.11 4.25
CA ILE A 145 12.26 0.36 3.58
C ILE A 145 12.01 -0.46 2.31
N LEU A 146 13.04 -0.68 1.48
CA LEU A 146 12.91 -1.46 0.25
C LEU A 146 12.44 -2.88 0.53
N CYS A 147 13.09 -3.58 1.46
CA CYS A 147 12.72 -4.94 1.84
C CYS A 147 11.31 -4.98 2.44
N THR A 148 11.00 -4.12 3.41
CA THR A 148 9.70 -4.12 4.11
C THR A 148 8.55 -3.84 3.14
N MET A 149 8.69 -2.86 2.24
CA MET A 149 7.65 -2.54 1.26
C MET A 149 7.46 -3.66 0.24
N SER A 150 8.56 -4.23 -0.25
CA SER A 150 8.52 -5.34 -1.21
C SER A 150 7.88 -6.59 -0.59
N ILE A 151 8.30 -6.98 0.61
CA ILE A 151 7.78 -8.16 1.31
C ILE A 151 6.31 -7.96 1.66
N ARG A 152 5.95 -6.81 2.26
CA ARG A 152 4.57 -6.56 2.69
C ARG A 152 3.58 -6.60 1.53
N GLN A 153 3.89 -5.95 0.41
CA GLN A 153 2.99 -5.97 -0.76
C GLN A 153 2.79 -7.39 -1.30
N ASN A 154 3.83 -8.23 -1.26
CA ASN A 154 3.73 -9.63 -1.68
C ASN A 154 2.92 -10.47 -0.68
N ILE A 155 3.11 -10.27 0.63
CA ILE A 155 2.29 -10.91 1.67
C ILE A 155 0.80 -10.54 1.51
N GLN A 156 0.49 -9.26 1.28
CA GLN A 156 -0.89 -8.81 1.08
C GLN A 156 -1.56 -9.44 -0.14
N LYS A 157 -0.80 -9.63 -1.23
CA LYS A 157 -1.27 -10.35 -2.42
C LYS A 157 -1.48 -11.83 -2.13
N LEU A 158 -0.53 -12.47 -1.45
CA LEU A 158 -0.59 -13.89 -1.10
C LEU A 158 -1.79 -14.21 -0.18
N LEU A 159 -2.07 -13.34 0.79
CA LEU A 159 -3.17 -13.51 1.75
C LEU A 159 -4.54 -13.04 1.23
N GLY A 160 -4.63 -12.53 -0.01
CA GLY A 160 -5.90 -12.04 -0.57
C GLY A 160 -6.45 -10.78 0.10
N PHE A 161 -5.58 -10.06 0.81
CA PHE A 161 -5.89 -8.79 1.48
C PHE A 161 -5.76 -7.59 0.56
N ALA A 162 -5.10 -7.77 -0.58
CA ALA A 162 -5.06 -6.80 -1.67
C ALA A 162 -6.48 -6.46 -2.15
N PRO A 163 -6.78 -5.16 -2.42
CA PRO A 163 -8.04 -4.77 -3.03
C PRO A 163 -8.23 -5.47 -4.39
N SER A 164 -9.45 -5.91 -4.69
CA SER A 164 -9.75 -6.57 -5.96
C SER A 164 -9.52 -5.62 -7.15
N ARG A 165 -9.18 -6.17 -8.32
CA ARG A 165 -8.93 -5.37 -9.54
C ARG A 165 -10.12 -4.47 -9.92
N ALA A 166 -11.34 -4.94 -9.68
CA ALA A 166 -12.58 -4.18 -9.91
C ALA A 166 -12.71 -3.02 -8.90
N ALA A 167 -12.44 -3.27 -7.62
CA ALA A 167 -12.44 -2.24 -6.59
C ALA A 167 -11.32 -1.21 -6.80
N SER A 168 -10.16 -1.59 -7.35
CA SER A 168 -9.08 -0.64 -7.69
C SER A 168 -9.38 0.21 -8.93
N LYS A 169 -10.23 -0.25 -9.85
CA LYS A 169 -10.62 0.52 -11.05
C LYS A 169 -11.61 1.65 -10.71
N GLN A 170 -12.52 1.41 -9.77
CA GLN A 170 -13.56 2.36 -9.39
C GLN A 170 -13.21 3.15 -8.12
N GLY A 171 -12.42 2.54 -7.24
CA GLY A 171 -11.81 3.22 -6.13
C GLY A 171 -10.58 3.97 -6.61
N GLY A 172 -10.78 5.19 -7.13
CA GLY A 172 -9.72 6.17 -7.18
C GLY A 172 -9.07 6.21 -5.80
N GLY A 173 -7.90 5.59 -5.67
CA GLY A 173 -7.13 5.63 -4.45
C GLY A 173 -6.86 7.09 -4.10
N LEU A 174 -6.62 7.37 -2.82
CA LEU A 174 -6.19 8.70 -2.39
C LEU A 174 -4.91 9.19 -3.15
N PHE A 175 -4.21 8.26 -3.83
CA PHE A 175 -3.07 8.47 -4.73
C PHE A 175 -3.22 7.78 -6.11
N GLY A 176 -4.42 7.33 -6.49
CA GLY A 176 -4.68 6.74 -7.80
C GLY A 176 -5.09 7.81 -8.81
N PRO A 177 -4.77 7.65 -10.12
CA PRO A 177 -5.24 8.59 -11.13
C PRO A 177 -6.76 8.62 -11.08
N THR A 178 -7.32 9.82 -10.98
CA THR A 178 -8.76 10.09 -11.02
C THR A 178 -9.34 9.39 -12.24
N PRO A 179 -10.43 8.60 -12.13
CA PRO A 179 -11.06 8.02 -13.30
C PRO A 179 -11.45 9.17 -14.24
N ALA A 180 -10.94 9.11 -15.47
CA ALA A 180 -11.22 10.09 -16.50
C ALA A 180 -12.74 10.29 -16.57
N GLN A 181 -13.18 11.50 -16.24
CA GLN A 181 -14.55 11.89 -16.49
C GLN A 181 -14.74 11.83 -18.01
N PHE A 182 -15.61 10.93 -18.47
CA PHE A 182 -16.07 10.95 -19.85
C PHE A 182 -16.71 12.32 -20.09
N LYS A 183 -16.02 13.12 -20.91
CA LYS A 183 -16.54 14.36 -21.47
C LYS A 183 -17.49 14.04 -22.61
#